data_AF-M2TA03-F1
#
_entry.id   AF-M2TA03-F1
#
_cell.length_a   1.000
_cell.length_b   1.000
_cell.length_c   1.000
_cell.angle_alpha   90.00
_cell.angle_beta   90.00
_cell.angle_gamma   90.00
#
_symmetry.space_group_name_H-M   'P 1'
#
loop_
_entity.id
_entity.type
_entity.pdbx_description
1 polymer ?
#
loop_
_entity_poly.entity_id
_entity_poly.type
_entity_poly.pdbx_seq_one_letter_code
_entity_poly.pdbx_strand_id
1 'polypeptide(L)'
;METFDVLIVGAGLSGIGAAVHLRKDCPDLSFAIVEARSAIGGTWDLFRYPGIRSDSDMHTLGYVFKPWTKAKAIADGPSIRDYVNETADEHDLRRHIRFDRRVVRSEWSSTDALWTVTIDHGGQEERLRCRFLYMNSGYYDYDRGYRPEFPGEEEFAGQFVHPQHWPEDLDYAGKRVVIIGSGATAVTLVPELAKEAAHVTMLQRSPTWMVSRPAEDRIANLLRRWLPEMLAYRLTRFKNVRLGSFFFKRARSQPKKVGDRLLSMAREHLGPEFDIDTHLTPRYNPWEQRLCLIPDADMFQALKRGDAEIVTDHIERFTAGGILLKSGRELPADIVVTATGLNLKMLGGMEMVVDGRTIGPKDTYPYKGVMYAGVPNLAATFGYTNASWTLKADITATYVCRLLNLMKARGVAVATPQMPQGDFEEAPFSNLSSGYFERAEHLVPKSTTKAPWQQPHDYLNDRKDLMKGVVDDGTLLFSNADETTGADTAAKGADFAVAAE
;
A
#
# COMPACT_ATOMS: atom_id res chain seq x y z
N MET A 1 -25.22 22.06 -2.18
CA MET A 1 -24.14 21.07 -2.06
C MET A 1 -22.87 21.83 -1.71
N GLU A 2 -22.20 21.43 -0.65
CA GLU A 2 -20.95 22.06 -0.22
C GLU A 2 -19.83 21.78 -1.23
N THR A 3 -18.96 22.76 -1.45
CA THR A 3 -17.88 22.69 -2.45
C THR A 3 -16.55 23.00 -1.78
N PHE A 4 -15.54 22.16 -2.02
CA PHE A 4 -14.17 22.34 -1.56
C PHE A 4 -13.21 22.58 -2.73
N ASP A 5 -12.07 23.21 -2.48
CA ASP A 5 -10.99 23.24 -3.47
C ASP A 5 -10.39 21.85 -3.64
N VAL A 6 -10.15 21.14 -2.54
CA VAL A 6 -9.62 19.77 -2.54
C VAL A 6 -10.45 18.84 -1.66
N LEU A 7 -10.90 17.71 -2.20
CA LEU A 7 -11.46 16.62 -1.39
C LEU A 7 -10.44 15.48 -1.29
N ILE A 8 -10.05 15.14 -0.06
CA ILE A 8 -9.15 14.03 0.23
C ILE A 8 -10.00 12.81 0.61
N VAL A 9 -9.76 11.66 -0.04
CA VAL A 9 -10.47 10.42 0.30
C VAL A 9 -9.53 9.47 1.02
N GLY A 10 -9.80 9.21 2.31
CA GLY A 10 -9.04 8.36 3.22
C GLY A 10 -8.27 9.15 4.28
N ALA A 11 -8.38 8.74 5.55
CA ALA A 11 -7.67 9.29 6.72
C ALA A 11 -6.60 8.31 7.24
N GLY A 12 -5.93 7.59 6.33
CA GLY A 12 -4.72 6.83 6.62
C GLY A 12 -3.45 7.69 6.57
N LEU A 13 -2.28 7.02 6.58
CA LEU A 13 -0.97 7.69 6.47
C LEU A 13 -0.92 8.72 5.33
N SER A 14 -1.37 8.33 4.13
CA SER A 14 -1.33 9.19 2.94
C SER A 14 -2.22 10.43 3.07
N GLY A 15 -3.47 10.27 3.54
CA GLY A 15 -4.44 11.36 3.57
C GLY A 15 -4.14 12.39 4.65
N ILE A 16 -3.72 11.94 5.85
CA ILE A 16 -3.24 12.83 6.91
C ILE A 16 -1.99 13.59 6.44
N GLY A 17 -1.03 12.89 5.82
CA GLY A 17 0.14 13.53 5.23
C GLY A 17 -0.22 14.57 4.17
N ALA A 18 -1.12 14.23 3.24
CA ALA A 18 -1.60 15.13 2.19
C ALA A 18 -2.24 16.40 2.76
N ALA A 19 -3.07 16.28 3.80
CA ALA A 19 -3.71 17.42 4.45
C ALA A 19 -2.70 18.35 5.14
N VAL A 20 -1.65 17.80 5.78
CA VAL A 20 -0.57 18.63 6.35
C VAL A 20 0.18 19.40 5.27
N HIS A 21 0.53 18.74 4.14
CA HIS A 21 1.18 19.40 3.01
C HIS A 21 0.27 20.50 2.42
N LEU A 22 -1.03 20.24 2.22
CA LEU A 22 -1.98 21.24 1.73
C LEU A 22 -2.08 22.45 2.66
N ARG A 23 -2.24 22.23 3.97
CA ARG A 23 -2.31 23.34 4.94
C ARG A 23 -1.04 24.20 4.93
N LYS A 24 0.12 23.58 4.71
CA LYS A 24 1.40 24.26 4.72
C LYS A 24 1.70 25.00 3.41
N ASP A 25 1.52 24.32 2.29
CA ASP A 25 2.00 24.77 0.98
C ASP A 25 0.89 25.36 0.09
N CYS A 26 -0.38 25.18 0.47
CA CYS A 26 -1.58 25.76 -0.16
C CYS A 26 -2.56 26.32 0.89
N PRO A 27 -2.13 27.24 1.79
CA PRO A 27 -2.89 27.63 2.98
C PRO A 27 -4.24 28.30 2.69
N ASP A 28 -4.42 28.85 1.48
CA ASP A 28 -5.65 29.54 1.08
C ASP A 28 -6.73 28.58 0.53
N LEU A 29 -6.41 27.31 0.30
CA LEU A 29 -7.34 26.35 -0.30
C LEU A 29 -8.16 25.64 0.79
N SER A 30 -9.47 25.59 0.56
CA SER A 30 -10.39 24.82 1.39
C SER A 30 -10.25 23.32 1.11
N PHE A 31 -10.27 22.50 2.16
CA PHE A 31 -10.29 21.04 2.00
C PHE A 31 -11.12 20.34 3.07
N ALA A 32 -11.58 19.14 2.70
CA ALA A 32 -12.15 18.16 3.61
C ALA A 32 -11.54 16.79 3.35
N ILE A 33 -11.58 15.93 4.37
CA ILE A 33 -11.18 14.53 4.31
C ILE A 33 -12.43 13.68 4.54
N VAL A 34 -12.62 12.65 3.71
CA VAL A 34 -13.72 11.69 3.85
C VAL A 34 -13.13 10.32 4.14
N GLU A 35 -13.56 9.66 5.22
CA GLU A 35 -13.06 8.36 5.66
C GLU A 35 -14.23 7.41 5.89
N ALA A 36 -14.13 6.19 5.33
CA ALA A 36 -15.20 5.20 5.42
C ALA A 36 -15.32 4.60 6.83
N ARG A 37 -14.24 4.61 7.60
CA ARG A 37 -14.19 4.11 8.98
C ARG A 37 -14.50 5.21 9.99
N SER A 38 -14.74 4.80 11.23
CA SER A 38 -14.93 5.71 12.38
C SER A 38 -13.61 6.22 13.00
N ALA A 39 -12.46 5.91 12.38
CA ALA A 39 -11.15 6.15 12.97
C ALA A 39 -10.05 6.52 11.95
N ILE A 40 -9.03 7.24 12.44
CA ILE A 40 -7.81 7.57 11.69
C ILE A 40 -6.83 6.40 11.78
N GLY A 41 -6.20 6.04 10.66
CA GLY A 41 -5.06 5.12 10.65
C GLY A 41 -4.95 4.24 9.41
N GLY A 42 -6.04 4.05 8.67
CA GLY A 42 -6.07 3.18 7.49
C GLY A 42 -5.63 1.76 7.84
N THR A 43 -4.55 1.26 7.22
CA THR A 43 -3.93 -0.05 7.52
C THR A 43 -3.76 -0.32 9.03
N TRP A 44 -3.27 0.69 9.77
CA TRP A 44 -2.94 0.57 11.19
C TRP A 44 -4.16 0.64 12.11
N ASP A 45 -5.32 0.95 11.53
CA ASP A 45 -6.61 0.85 12.18
C ASP A 45 -7.35 -0.44 11.79
N LEU A 46 -7.24 -0.85 10.52
CA LEU A 46 -7.88 -2.06 9.99
C LEU A 46 -7.36 -3.34 10.61
N PHE A 47 -6.05 -3.55 10.57
CA PHE A 47 -5.48 -4.80 11.04
C PHE A 47 -5.22 -4.75 12.55
N ARG A 48 -5.78 -5.72 13.26
CA ARG A 48 -5.74 -5.81 14.74
C ARG A 48 -5.14 -7.10 15.28
N TYR A 49 -4.61 -7.95 14.41
CA TYR A 49 -3.99 -9.20 14.81
C TYR A 49 -2.73 -8.96 15.67
N PRO A 50 -2.38 -9.89 16.59
CA PRO A 50 -1.30 -9.71 17.54
C PRO A 50 0.05 -9.56 16.83
N GLY A 51 0.86 -8.63 17.35
CA GLY A 51 2.19 -8.36 16.83
C GLY A 51 2.27 -7.55 15.54
N ILE A 52 1.15 -7.10 14.99
CA ILE A 52 1.16 -6.24 13.80
C ILE A 52 2.21 -5.15 13.92
N ARG A 53 3.02 -5.02 12.87
CA ARG A 53 4.19 -4.14 12.81
C ARG A 53 4.51 -3.77 11.38
N SER A 54 5.29 -2.72 11.21
CA SER A 54 5.87 -2.40 9.90
C SER A 54 7.03 -3.33 9.54
N ASP A 55 7.22 -3.55 8.25
CA ASP A 55 8.46 -4.10 7.68
C ASP A 55 9.47 -3.00 7.29
N SER A 56 9.06 -1.73 7.42
CA SER A 56 9.83 -0.53 7.14
C SER A 56 10.23 0.15 8.44
N ASP A 57 11.37 0.82 8.44
CA ASP A 57 11.77 1.64 9.57
C ASP A 57 10.97 2.95 9.62
N MET A 58 10.61 3.42 10.81
CA MET A 58 9.87 4.67 10.98
C MET A 58 10.65 5.93 10.59
N HIS A 59 11.95 5.83 10.30
CA HIS A 59 12.69 6.95 9.72
C HIS A 59 12.39 7.14 8.23
N THR A 60 11.97 6.08 7.53
CA THR A 60 11.53 6.12 6.14
C THR A 60 10.01 6.05 6.00
N LEU A 61 9.31 5.36 6.91
CA LEU A 61 7.84 5.30 6.97
C LEU A 61 7.21 6.51 7.65
N GLY A 62 7.87 7.18 8.60
CA GLY A 62 7.37 8.43 9.16
C GLY A 62 7.28 9.56 8.13
N TYR A 63 6.55 10.62 8.45
CA TYR A 63 6.45 11.81 7.61
C TYR A 63 7.76 12.59 7.55
N VAL A 64 8.05 13.17 6.39
CA VAL A 64 9.24 14.03 6.23
C VAL A 64 9.27 15.24 7.18
N PHE A 65 8.11 15.66 7.68
CA PHE A 65 7.92 16.83 8.55
C PHE A 65 7.75 16.51 10.04
N LYS A 66 7.51 15.25 10.43
CA LYS A 66 7.34 14.83 11.83
C LYS A 66 8.31 13.69 12.17
N PRO A 67 9.42 13.98 12.88
CA PRO A 67 10.40 12.96 13.20
C PRO A 67 9.83 11.80 14.02
N TRP A 68 10.37 10.60 13.81
CA TRP A 68 10.13 9.48 14.71
C TRP A 68 11.12 9.51 15.87
N THR A 69 10.60 9.62 17.09
CA THR A 69 11.39 9.84 18.32
C THR A 69 11.55 8.59 19.19
N LYS A 70 10.79 7.51 18.95
CA LYS A 70 10.91 6.26 19.74
C LYS A 70 12.15 5.43 19.38
N ALA A 71 12.67 4.63 20.32
CA ALA A 71 13.87 3.80 20.13
C ALA A 71 13.70 2.72 19.05
N LYS A 72 12.58 1.99 19.08
CA LYS A 72 12.23 0.98 18.07
C LYS A 72 11.92 1.66 16.74
N ALA A 73 12.73 1.36 15.72
CA ALA A 73 12.53 1.86 14.37
C ALA A 73 11.53 0.98 13.61
N ILE A 74 11.53 -0.33 13.87
CA ILE A 74 10.48 -1.25 13.45
C ILE A 74 9.36 -1.17 14.50
N ALA A 75 8.34 -0.36 14.21
CA ALA A 75 7.28 -0.05 15.15
C ALA A 75 6.08 -1.00 15.01
N ASP A 76 5.42 -1.25 16.13
CA ASP A 76 4.14 -1.95 16.20
C ASP A 76 3.00 -1.07 15.65
N GLY A 77 1.90 -1.73 15.24
CA GLY A 77 0.74 -1.10 14.65
C GLY A 77 0.09 -0.03 15.54
N PRO A 78 -0.13 -0.27 16.85
CA PRO A 78 -0.61 0.76 17.77
C PRO A 78 0.26 2.00 17.77
N SER A 79 1.59 1.87 17.87
CA SER A 79 2.51 3.01 17.87
C SER A 79 2.48 3.81 16.57
N ILE A 80 2.27 3.15 15.42
CA ILE A 80 2.13 3.84 14.14
C ILE A 80 0.76 4.54 14.05
N ARG A 81 -0.31 3.89 14.49
CA ARG A 81 -1.65 4.49 14.58
C ARG A 81 -1.64 5.74 15.46
N ASP A 82 -0.99 5.67 16.63
CA ASP A 82 -0.84 6.79 17.55
C ASP A 82 -0.07 7.94 16.90
N TYR A 83 1.03 7.64 16.21
CA TYR A 83 1.81 8.66 15.49
C TYR A 83 1.00 9.40 14.41
N VAL A 84 0.14 8.69 13.68
CA VAL A 84 -0.76 9.33 12.68
C VAL A 84 -1.82 10.18 13.38
N ASN A 85 -2.39 9.69 14.49
CA ASN A 85 -3.38 10.42 15.28
C ASN A 85 -2.80 11.68 15.92
N GLU A 86 -1.60 11.59 16.51
CA GLU A 86 -0.85 12.72 17.05
C GLU A 86 -0.57 13.76 15.96
N THR A 87 -0.17 13.32 14.75
CA THR A 87 0.01 14.23 13.60
C THR A 87 -1.28 14.95 13.25
N ALA A 88 -2.41 14.25 13.23
CA ALA A 88 -3.71 14.85 12.94
C ALA A 88 -4.11 15.90 14.00
N ASP A 89 -3.72 15.70 15.25
CA ASP A 89 -4.03 16.61 16.36
C ASP A 89 -3.15 17.85 16.38
N GLU A 90 -1.84 17.68 16.23
CA GLU A 90 -0.87 18.79 16.15
C GLU A 90 -1.21 19.75 15.01
N HIS A 91 -1.77 19.21 13.93
CA HIS A 91 -2.23 19.97 12.78
C HIS A 91 -3.74 20.19 12.77
N ASP A 92 -4.46 19.95 13.87
CA ASP A 92 -5.88 20.28 14.02
C ASP A 92 -6.73 19.88 12.80
N LEU A 93 -6.53 18.63 12.35
CA LEU A 93 -7.11 18.06 11.14
C LEU A 93 -8.43 17.35 11.42
N ARG A 94 -8.69 16.92 12.67
CA ARG A 94 -9.89 16.13 13.00
C ARG A 94 -11.20 16.81 12.60
N ARG A 95 -11.30 18.13 12.76
CA ARG A 95 -12.49 18.90 12.34
C ARG A 95 -12.73 18.91 10.82
N HIS A 96 -11.71 18.56 10.03
CA HIS A 96 -11.79 18.47 8.57
C HIS A 96 -12.14 17.05 8.10
N ILE A 97 -12.21 16.06 9.01
CA ILE A 97 -12.49 14.67 8.67
C ILE A 97 -13.97 14.35 8.87
N ARG A 98 -14.59 13.73 7.87
CA ARG A 98 -15.91 13.12 7.92
C ARG A 98 -15.74 11.59 7.95
N PHE A 99 -15.85 11.03 9.15
CA PHE A 99 -15.77 9.58 9.40
C PHE A 99 -17.06 8.86 9.01
N ASP A 100 -17.05 7.55 8.83
CA ASP A 100 -18.24 6.76 8.44
C ASP A 100 -18.85 7.18 7.09
N ARG A 101 -18.05 7.78 6.21
CA ARG A 101 -18.46 8.23 4.88
C ARG A 101 -17.67 7.46 3.84
N ARG A 102 -18.31 6.53 3.15
CA ARG A 102 -17.71 5.75 2.06
C ARG A 102 -17.98 6.44 0.73
N VAL A 103 -16.95 6.90 0.03
CA VAL A 103 -17.10 7.37 -1.36
C VAL A 103 -17.44 6.19 -2.25
N VAL A 104 -18.57 6.26 -2.96
CA VAL A 104 -19.05 5.19 -3.85
C VAL A 104 -19.01 5.57 -5.33
N ARG A 105 -19.09 6.87 -5.64
CA ARG A 105 -19.08 7.36 -7.02
C ARG A 105 -18.52 8.78 -7.11
N SER A 106 -17.77 9.09 -8.15
CA SER A 106 -17.24 10.42 -8.45
C SER A 106 -17.46 10.78 -9.92
N GLU A 107 -18.05 11.94 -10.18
CA GLU A 107 -18.44 12.38 -11.53
C GLU A 107 -17.82 13.74 -11.84
N TRP A 108 -16.97 13.81 -12.87
CA TRP A 108 -16.43 15.05 -13.39
C TRP A 108 -17.38 15.68 -14.39
N SER A 109 -17.58 16.99 -14.27
CA SER A 109 -18.26 17.86 -15.23
C SER A 109 -17.25 18.87 -15.78
N SER A 110 -16.91 18.75 -17.07
CA SER A 110 -16.05 19.70 -17.77
C SER A 110 -16.71 21.08 -17.89
N THR A 111 -18.05 21.13 -18.03
CA THR A 111 -18.82 22.38 -18.04
C THR A 111 -18.73 23.13 -16.72
N ASP A 112 -18.66 22.43 -15.58
CA ASP A 112 -18.56 23.09 -14.27
C ASP A 112 -17.10 23.18 -13.76
N ALA A 113 -16.17 22.47 -14.40
CA ALA A 113 -14.83 22.19 -13.88
C ALA A 113 -14.84 21.68 -12.42
N LEU A 114 -15.77 20.77 -12.11
CA LEU A 114 -15.99 20.24 -10.76
C LEU A 114 -16.26 18.74 -10.77
N TRP A 115 -15.74 18.07 -9.75
CA TRP A 115 -16.17 16.74 -9.34
C TRP A 115 -17.42 16.84 -8.46
N THR A 116 -18.40 15.97 -8.69
CA THR A 116 -19.48 15.64 -7.75
C THR A 116 -19.20 14.26 -7.17
N VAL A 117 -19.11 14.17 -5.86
CA VAL A 117 -18.72 12.95 -5.13
C VAL A 117 -19.90 12.47 -4.32
N THR A 118 -20.35 11.25 -4.62
CA THR A 118 -21.44 10.57 -3.93
C THR A 118 -20.87 9.67 -2.84
N ILE A 119 -21.45 9.80 -1.65
CA ILE A 119 -20.99 9.21 -0.41
C ILE A 119 -22.12 8.40 0.21
N ASP A 120 -21.84 7.16 0.57
CA ASP A 120 -22.67 6.32 1.42
C ASP A 120 -22.32 6.58 2.90
N HIS A 121 -23.31 7.03 3.67
CA HIS A 121 -23.24 7.22 5.11
C HIS A 121 -24.34 6.38 5.77
N GLY A 122 -24.04 5.11 6.02
CA GLY A 122 -24.97 4.18 6.66
C GLY A 122 -26.24 3.94 5.84
N GLY A 123 -26.14 3.87 4.51
CA GLY A 123 -27.26 3.70 3.58
C GLY A 123 -27.91 5.02 3.15
N GLN A 124 -27.49 6.15 3.71
CA GLN A 124 -27.93 7.48 3.26
C GLN A 124 -26.94 8.06 2.26
N GLU A 125 -27.47 8.60 1.15
CA GLU A 125 -26.66 9.26 0.14
C GLU A 125 -26.38 10.71 0.54
N GLU A 126 -25.10 11.05 0.70
CA GLU A 126 -24.57 12.41 0.82
C GLU A 126 -23.83 12.76 -0.48
N ARG A 127 -23.89 14.03 -0.92
CA ARG A 127 -23.11 14.51 -2.07
C ARG A 127 -22.29 15.74 -1.71
N LEU A 128 -21.04 15.76 -2.15
CA LEU A 128 -20.11 16.88 -2.04
C LEU A 128 -19.57 17.27 -3.41
N ARG A 129 -19.09 18.51 -3.56
CA ARG A 129 -18.32 18.92 -4.75
C ARG A 129 -16.88 19.24 -4.40
N CYS A 130 -15.99 19.06 -5.37
CA CYS A 130 -14.64 19.59 -5.27
C CYS A 130 -14.03 19.98 -6.61
N ARG A 131 -13.10 20.92 -6.60
CA ARG A 131 -12.31 21.27 -7.80
C ARG A 131 -11.25 20.22 -8.10
N PHE A 132 -10.65 19.64 -7.06
CA PHE A 132 -9.62 18.62 -7.16
C PHE A 132 -9.92 17.43 -6.24
N LEU A 133 -9.86 16.21 -6.78
CA LEU A 133 -10.09 14.99 -6.01
C LEU A 133 -8.75 14.30 -5.73
N TYR A 134 -8.42 14.09 -4.45
CA TYR A 134 -7.16 13.47 -4.04
C TYR A 134 -7.38 12.14 -3.32
N MET A 135 -7.23 11.06 -4.07
CA MET A 135 -7.46 9.69 -3.62
C MET A 135 -6.31 9.15 -2.77
N ASN A 136 -6.61 8.88 -1.50
CA ASN A 136 -5.68 8.38 -0.49
C ASN A 136 -6.23 7.12 0.21
N SER A 137 -7.10 6.38 -0.50
CA SER A 137 -7.87 5.23 -0.03
C SER A 137 -7.06 3.94 0.16
N GLY A 138 -5.76 3.94 -0.17
CA GLY A 138 -4.99 2.70 -0.28
C GLY A 138 -5.37 1.90 -1.53
N TYR A 139 -4.93 0.64 -1.57
CA TYR A 139 -4.97 -0.19 -2.78
C TYR A 139 -5.59 -1.59 -2.57
N TYR A 140 -6.15 -1.86 -1.39
CA TYR A 140 -6.72 -3.16 -1.06
C TYR A 140 -8.10 -3.02 -0.43
N ASP A 141 -8.91 -4.06 -0.59
CA ASP A 141 -10.28 -4.11 -0.07
C ASP A 141 -10.27 -4.22 1.46
N TYR A 142 -10.99 -3.33 2.13
CA TYR A 142 -11.13 -3.32 3.58
C TYR A 142 -12.23 -4.26 4.06
N ASP A 143 -13.20 -4.60 3.21
CA ASP A 143 -14.35 -5.43 3.55
C ASP A 143 -14.02 -6.93 3.44
N ARG A 144 -13.06 -7.31 2.58
CA ARG A 144 -12.73 -8.73 2.37
C ARG A 144 -11.26 -8.95 1.97
N GLY A 145 -10.54 -9.73 2.78
CA GLY A 145 -9.23 -10.27 2.43
C GLY A 145 -9.28 -11.41 1.43
N TYR A 146 -8.15 -11.76 0.81
CA TYR A 146 -8.12 -12.88 -0.12
C TYR A 146 -8.15 -14.19 0.66
N ARG A 147 -9.20 -14.98 0.43
CA ARG A 147 -9.39 -16.30 1.03
C ARG A 147 -9.69 -17.30 -0.08
N PRO A 148 -8.79 -18.26 -0.36
CA PRO A 148 -9.08 -19.33 -1.29
C PRO A 148 -10.14 -20.27 -0.69
N GLU A 149 -10.80 -21.02 -1.56
CA GLU A 149 -11.66 -22.13 -1.13
C GLU A 149 -10.78 -23.32 -0.76
N PHE A 150 -11.09 -23.96 0.37
CA PHE A 150 -10.42 -25.16 0.83
C PHE A 150 -11.37 -26.36 0.79
N PRO A 151 -10.97 -27.51 0.21
CA PRO A 151 -11.80 -28.71 0.24
C PRO A 151 -12.03 -29.20 1.68
N GLY A 152 -13.27 -29.57 2.03
CA GLY A 152 -13.64 -30.11 3.34
C GLY A 152 -13.62 -29.09 4.48
N GLU A 153 -13.58 -27.79 4.16
CA GLU A 153 -13.53 -26.70 5.15
C GLU A 153 -14.70 -26.76 6.14
N GLU A 154 -15.89 -27.12 5.64
CA GLU A 154 -17.12 -27.32 6.40
C GLU A 154 -17.03 -28.46 7.43
N GLU A 155 -16.07 -29.38 7.29
CA GLU A 155 -15.84 -30.47 8.24
C GLU A 155 -15.02 -30.02 9.45
N PHE A 156 -14.27 -28.92 9.36
CA PHE A 156 -13.36 -28.49 10.41
C PHE A 156 -14.11 -28.04 11.66
N ALA A 157 -13.86 -28.71 12.79
CA ALA A 157 -14.56 -28.41 14.05
C ALA A 157 -13.94 -27.24 14.84
N GLY A 158 -12.76 -26.77 14.44
CA GLY A 158 -12.06 -25.65 15.07
C GLY A 158 -12.48 -24.29 14.52
N GLN A 159 -11.76 -23.24 14.91
CA GLN A 159 -12.08 -21.87 14.53
C GLN A 159 -11.25 -21.38 13.35
N PHE A 160 -11.91 -20.78 12.35
CA PHE A 160 -11.24 -20.02 11.30
C PHE A 160 -11.09 -18.56 11.69
N VAL A 161 -9.89 -18.02 11.46
CA VAL A 161 -9.59 -16.60 11.70
C VAL A 161 -8.89 -16.01 10.48
N HIS A 162 -9.40 -14.90 9.97
CA HIS A 162 -8.71 -14.14 8.92
C HIS A 162 -8.04 -12.90 9.55
N PRO A 163 -6.72 -12.66 9.35
CA PRO A 163 -6.00 -11.57 10.01
C PRO A 163 -6.58 -10.16 9.81
N GLN A 164 -7.26 -9.93 8.68
CA GLN A 164 -7.96 -8.67 8.39
C GLN A 164 -9.15 -8.38 9.34
N HIS A 165 -9.80 -9.42 9.86
CA HIS A 165 -10.94 -9.33 10.77
C HIS A 165 -10.65 -10.14 12.03
N TRP A 166 -9.53 -9.81 12.67
CA TRP A 166 -9.08 -10.52 13.87
C TRP A 166 -10.06 -10.29 15.04
N PRO A 167 -10.62 -11.34 15.67
CA PRO A 167 -11.48 -11.20 16.83
C PRO A 167 -10.70 -10.64 18.03
N GLU A 168 -11.27 -9.65 18.72
CA GLU A 168 -10.61 -8.99 19.86
C GLU A 168 -10.40 -9.93 21.06
N ASP A 169 -11.27 -10.90 21.23
CA ASP A 169 -11.35 -11.85 22.35
C ASP A 169 -10.87 -13.26 21.99
N LEU A 170 -10.13 -13.43 20.89
CA LEU A 170 -9.61 -14.72 20.49
C LEU A 170 -8.60 -15.26 21.52
N ASP A 171 -9.03 -16.27 22.28
CA ASP A 171 -8.14 -17.06 23.14
C ASP A 171 -7.45 -18.18 22.34
N TYR A 172 -6.13 -18.09 22.22
CA TYR A 172 -5.28 -19.10 21.59
C TYR A 172 -4.35 -19.80 22.58
N ALA A 173 -4.45 -19.52 23.88
CA ALA A 173 -3.57 -20.10 24.89
C ALA A 173 -3.75 -21.62 24.95
N GLY A 174 -2.64 -22.36 24.92
CA GLY A 174 -2.64 -23.82 24.96
C GLY A 174 -3.29 -24.52 23.75
N LYS A 175 -3.64 -23.78 22.69
CA LYS A 175 -4.24 -24.34 21.46
C LYS A 175 -3.18 -24.62 20.40
N ARG A 176 -3.49 -25.53 19.47
CA ARG A 176 -2.70 -25.77 18.25
C ARG A 176 -3.20 -24.85 17.16
N VAL A 177 -2.31 -24.03 16.63
CA VAL A 177 -2.66 -23.02 15.62
C VAL A 177 -1.94 -23.34 14.31
N VAL A 178 -2.68 -23.47 13.22
CA VAL A 178 -2.09 -23.57 11.88
C VAL A 178 -2.30 -22.24 11.14
N ILE A 179 -1.20 -21.60 10.74
CA ILE A 179 -1.22 -20.37 9.95
C ILE A 179 -0.94 -20.73 8.49
N ILE A 180 -1.92 -20.50 7.61
CA ILE A 180 -1.81 -20.75 6.18
C ILE A 180 -1.26 -19.51 5.48
N GLY A 181 -0.03 -19.60 4.99
CA GLY A 181 0.68 -18.54 4.29
C GLY A 181 2.11 -18.35 4.79
N SER A 182 2.94 -17.71 3.97
CA SER A 182 4.36 -17.40 4.26
C SER A 182 4.71 -15.93 4.06
N GLY A 183 3.70 -15.06 3.93
CA GLY A 183 3.88 -13.62 3.78
C GLY A 183 4.15 -12.90 5.10
N ALA A 184 4.27 -11.58 5.04
CA ALA A 184 4.59 -10.73 6.20
C ALA A 184 3.62 -10.93 7.38
N THR A 185 2.33 -11.17 7.11
CA THR A 185 1.33 -11.47 8.14
C THR A 185 1.65 -12.76 8.89
N ALA A 186 2.01 -13.83 8.20
CA ALA A 186 2.36 -15.10 8.82
C ALA A 186 3.66 -14.97 9.64
N VAL A 187 4.70 -14.36 9.05
CA VAL A 187 5.99 -14.09 9.72
C VAL A 187 5.84 -13.23 10.98
N THR A 188 4.79 -12.42 11.05
CA THR A 188 4.46 -11.62 12.23
C THR A 188 3.71 -12.44 13.28
N LEU A 189 2.72 -13.23 12.86
CA LEU A 189 1.87 -14.01 13.74
C LEU A 189 2.60 -15.19 14.40
N VAL A 190 3.46 -15.90 13.65
CA VAL A 190 4.16 -17.09 14.16
C VAL A 190 4.85 -16.84 15.50
N PRO A 191 5.79 -15.88 15.63
CA PRO A 191 6.48 -15.66 16.91
C PRO A 191 5.58 -15.12 18.01
N GLU A 192 4.46 -14.50 17.67
CA GLU A 192 3.56 -13.82 18.62
C GLU A 192 2.55 -14.80 19.21
N LEU A 193 1.95 -15.65 18.38
CA LEU A 193 1.06 -16.72 18.85
C LEU A 193 1.84 -17.81 19.59
N ALA A 194 3.08 -18.09 19.19
CA ALA A 194 3.94 -19.10 19.83
C ALA A 194 4.33 -18.76 21.28
N LYS A 195 4.02 -17.55 21.78
CA LYS A 195 4.24 -17.18 23.19
C LYS A 195 3.27 -17.87 24.14
N GLU A 196 2.06 -18.21 23.68
CA GLU A 196 0.97 -18.71 24.53
C GLU A 196 0.28 -19.95 23.95
N ALA A 197 0.29 -20.14 22.62
CA ALA A 197 -0.24 -21.35 21.99
C ALA A 197 0.55 -22.60 22.41
N ALA A 198 -0.10 -23.77 22.38
CA ALA A 198 0.59 -25.03 22.63
C ALA A 198 1.58 -25.37 21.51
N HIS A 199 1.22 -25.06 20.26
CA HIS A 199 2.12 -25.19 19.10
C HIS A 199 1.61 -24.35 17.93
N VAL A 200 2.51 -23.75 17.16
CA VAL A 200 2.18 -22.99 15.95
C VAL A 200 2.84 -23.59 14.71
N THR A 201 2.03 -24.04 13.75
CA THR A 201 2.52 -24.53 12.45
C THR A 201 2.30 -23.46 11.38
N MET A 202 3.38 -22.97 10.76
CA MET A 202 3.27 -22.15 9.55
C MET A 202 3.20 -23.08 8.32
N LEU A 203 2.00 -23.24 7.77
CA LEU A 203 1.78 -24.02 6.55
C LEU A 203 1.96 -23.12 5.32
N GLN A 204 2.95 -23.43 4.49
CA GLN A 204 3.25 -22.68 3.28
C GLN A 204 3.26 -23.57 2.04
N ARG A 205 2.77 -23.03 0.93
CA ARG A 205 2.88 -23.67 -0.39
C ARG A 205 4.26 -23.44 -1.01
N SER A 206 4.72 -22.20 -0.92
CA SER A 206 6.01 -21.76 -1.46
C SER A 206 6.75 -20.96 -0.38
N PRO A 207 8.06 -21.23 -0.17
CA PRO A 207 8.89 -20.41 0.72
C PRO A 207 8.94 -18.96 0.27
N THR A 208 9.13 -18.06 1.23
CA THR A 208 9.34 -16.62 1.01
C THR A 208 10.71 -16.21 1.51
N TRP A 209 11.36 -15.26 0.84
CA TRP A 209 12.64 -14.73 1.30
C TRP A 209 12.46 -13.92 2.59
N MET A 210 13.23 -14.27 3.61
CA MET A 210 13.19 -13.65 4.93
C MET A 210 14.53 -13.02 5.28
N VAL A 211 14.51 -11.93 6.05
CA VAL A 211 15.71 -11.27 6.56
C VAL A 211 15.54 -10.94 8.03
N SER A 212 16.51 -11.32 8.86
CA SER A 212 16.57 -10.93 10.27
C SER A 212 17.33 -9.62 10.42
N ARG A 213 16.74 -8.62 11.10
CA ARG A 213 17.44 -7.37 11.47
C ARG A 213 16.99 -6.88 12.84
N PRO A 214 17.83 -6.09 13.54
CA PRO A 214 17.43 -5.46 14.80
C PRO A 214 16.21 -4.55 14.64
N ALA A 215 15.30 -4.55 15.61
CA ALA A 215 14.16 -3.63 15.63
C ALA A 215 14.58 -2.18 15.89
N GLU A 216 15.71 -1.97 16.55
CA GLU A 216 16.30 -0.66 16.84
C GLU A 216 17.43 -0.29 15.87
N ASP A 217 17.42 0.96 15.40
CA ASP A 217 18.54 1.52 14.63
C ASP A 217 19.54 2.20 15.58
N ARG A 218 20.60 1.48 15.96
CA ARG A 218 21.65 1.98 16.87
C ARG A 218 22.30 3.27 16.38
N ILE A 219 22.47 3.43 15.07
CA ILE A 219 23.05 4.65 14.49
C ILE A 219 22.04 5.80 14.65
N ALA A 220 20.75 5.56 14.40
CA ALA A 220 19.72 6.56 14.63
C ALA A 220 19.65 6.98 16.11
N ASN A 221 19.68 6.01 17.02
CA ASN A 221 19.67 6.25 18.47
C ASN A 221 20.89 7.09 18.90
N LEU A 222 22.06 6.81 18.34
CA LEU A 222 23.26 7.60 18.59
C LEU A 222 23.12 9.02 18.02
N LEU A 223 22.70 9.18 16.76
CA LEU A 223 22.53 10.51 16.14
C LEU A 223 21.54 11.38 16.92
N ARG A 224 20.43 10.80 17.39
CA ARG A 224 19.43 11.51 18.20
C ARG A 224 19.94 11.98 19.55
N ARG A 225 20.95 11.31 20.12
CA ARG A 225 21.56 11.72 21.40
C ARG A 225 22.40 13.00 21.25
N TRP A 226 22.95 13.27 20.07
CA TRP A 226 23.96 14.32 19.87
C TRP A 226 23.55 15.45 18.92
N LEU A 227 22.55 15.22 18.07
CA LEU A 227 22.10 16.19 17.06
C LEU A 227 20.67 16.66 17.33
N PRO A 228 20.28 17.86 16.87
CA PRO A 228 18.90 18.29 16.86
C PRO A 228 17.99 17.26 16.18
N GLU A 229 16.79 17.07 16.72
CA GLU A 229 15.87 15.99 16.35
C GLU A 229 15.64 15.87 14.83
N MET A 230 15.27 16.97 14.18
CA MET A 230 15.01 16.99 12.74
C MET A 230 16.28 16.72 11.90
N LEU A 231 17.44 17.16 12.37
CA LEU A 231 18.71 16.87 11.68
C LEU A 231 19.08 15.39 11.80
N ALA A 232 18.99 14.83 13.00
CA ALA A 232 19.19 13.39 13.24
C ALA A 232 18.24 12.54 12.39
N TYR A 233 16.97 12.95 12.31
CA TYR A 233 15.94 12.29 11.51
C TYR A 233 16.26 12.34 10.02
N ARG A 234 16.61 13.51 9.48
CA ARG A 234 16.98 13.68 8.06
C ARG A 234 18.20 12.84 7.67
N LEU A 235 19.23 12.81 8.51
CA LEU A 235 20.44 12.01 8.27
C LEU A 235 20.14 10.51 8.31
N THR A 236 19.37 10.07 9.30
CA THR A 236 18.95 8.66 9.42
C THR A 236 18.08 8.23 8.24
N ARG A 237 17.06 9.04 7.87
CA ARG A 237 16.20 8.80 6.71
C ARG A 237 17.03 8.71 5.43
N PHE A 238 17.97 9.62 5.22
CA PHE A 238 18.86 9.58 4.05
C PHE A 238 19.70 8.30 4.01
N LYS A 239 20.32 7.92 5.14
CA LYS A 239 21.09 6.68 5.28
C LYS A 239 20.22 5.45 4.95
N ASN A 240 19.03 5.35 5.54
CA ASN A 240 18.13 4.20 5.39
C ASN A 240 17.58 4.08 3.96
N VAL A 241 17.17 5.20 3.34
CA VAL A 241 16.80 5.24 1.92
C VAL A 241 17.94 4.72 1.05
N ARG A 242 19.17 5.25 1.23
CA ARG A 242 20.33 4.85 0.42
C ARG A 242 20.67 3.37 0.60
N LEU A 243 20.64 2.87 1.83
CA LEU A 243 20.92 1.47 2.14
C LEU A 243 19.84 0.55 1.54
N GLY A 244 18.56 0.91 1.66
CA GLY A 244 17.45 0.18 1.06
C GLY A 244 17.53 0.13 -0.46
N SER A 245 17.77 1.29 -1.11
CA SER A 245 17.98 1.34 -2.57
C SER A 245 19.20 0.53 -3.02
N PHE A 246 20.30 0.56 -2.26
CA PHE A 246 21.48 -0.26 -2.56
C PHE A 246 21.16 -1.75 -2.45
N PHE A 247 20.46 -2.17 -1.39
CA PHE A 247 20.07 -3.55 -1.18
C PHE A 247 19.13 -4.05 -2.28
N PHE A 248 18.10 -3.28 -2.64
CA PHE A 248 17.20 -3.60 -3.76
C PHE A 248 17.96 -3.75 -5.08
N LYS A 249 18.82 -2.77 -5.43
CA LYS A 249 19.64 -2.84 -6.65
C LYS A 249 20.57 -4.04 -6.67
N ARG A 250 21.18 -4.38 -5.53
CA ARG A 250 22.04 -5.56 -5.40
C ARG A 250 21.24 -6.86 -5.52
N ALA A 251 20.04 -6.93 -4.96
CA ALA A 251 19.15 -8.09 -5.11
C ALA A 251 18.75 -8.32 -6.57
N ARG A 252 18.46 -7.24 -7.32
CA ARG A 252 18.11 -7.34 -8.74
C ARG A 252 19.32 -7.63 -9.64
N SER A 253 20.51 -7.09 -9.33
CA SER A 253 21.72 -7.27 -10.16
C SER A 253 22.57 -8.50 -9.81
N GLN A 254 22.51 -8.98 -8.57
CA GLN A 254 23.28 -10.13 -8.06
C GLN A 254 22.40 -11.04 -7.20
N PRO A 255 21.27 -11.55 -7.74
CA PRO A 255 20.24 -12.23 -6.96
C PRO A 255 20.78 -13.46 -6.21
N LYS A 256 21.60 -14.29 -6.85
CA LYS A 256 22.21 -15.46 -6.22
C LYS A 256 23.02 -15.11 -4.97
N LYS A 257 23.90 -14.11 -5.07
CA LYS A 257 24.73 -13.66 -3.94
C LYS A 257 23.89 -13.14 -2.77
N VAL A 258 22.79 -12.45 -3.07
CA VAL A 258 21.88 -11.95 -2.03
C VAL A 258 21.10 -13.11 -1.41
N GLY A 259 20.57 -14.03 -2.21
CA GLY A 259 19.88 -15.24 -1.74
C GLY A 259 20.78 -16.08 -0.83
N ASP A 260 22.00 -16.39 -1.27
CA ASP A 260 23.00 -17.14 -0.49
C ASP A 260 23.28 -16.47 0.87
N ARG A 261 23.36 -15.13 0.90
CA ARG A 261 23.57 -14.39 2.16
C ARG A 261 22.35 -14.47 3.07
N LEU A 262 21.14 -14.37 2.54
CA LEU A 262 19.91 -14.50 3.32
C LEU A 262 19.79 -15.90 3.94
N LEU A 263 20.05 -16.96 3.16
CA LEU A 263 20.06 -18.33 3.67
C LEU A 263 21.17 -18.55 4.71
N SER A 264 22.36 -17.97 4.50
CA SER A 264 23.44 -18.01 5.48
C SER A 264 23.03 -17.39 6.81
N MET A 265 22.36 -16.24 6.79
CA MET A 265 21.85 -15.60 8.02
C MET A 265 20.79 -16.47 8.72
N ALA A 266 19.91 -17.12 7.96
CA ALA A 266 18.94 -18.05 8.53
C ALA A 266 19.62 -19.26 9.19
N ARG A 267 20.64 -19.85 8.53
CA ARG A 267 21.48 -20.93 9.08
C ARG A 267 22.19 -20.53 10.37
N GLU A 268 22.74 -19.31 10.42
CA GLU A 268 23.38 -18.76 11.63
C GLU A 268 22.43 -18.73 12.84
N HIS A 269 21.13 -18.48 12.60
CA HIS A 269 20.12 -18.46 13.66
C HIS A 269 19.58 -19.84 14.04
N LEU A 270 19.24 -20.67 13.05
CA LEU A 270 18.52 -21.93 13.23
C LEU A 270 19.44 -23.13 13.51
N GLY A 271 20.71 -23.05 13.11
CA GLY A 271 21.67 -24.15 13.22
C GLY A 271 21.63 -25.12 12.03
N PRO A 272 22.53 -26.12 12.01
CA PRO A 272 22.73 -27.00 10.86
C PRO A 272 21.63 -28.05 10.65
N GLU A 273 20.88 -28.41 11.69
CA GLU A 273 19.85 -29.46 11.64
C GLU A 273 18.53 -28.99 11.00
N PHE A 274 18.33 -27.69 10.84
CA PHE A 274 17.09 -27.15 10.26
C PHE A 274 17.11 -27.27 8.73
N ASP A 275 16.04 -27.80 8.15
CA ASP A 275 15.88 -27.93 6.69
C ASP A 275 15.57 -26.57 6.02
N ILE A 276 16.64 -25.80 5.80
CA ILE A 276 16.59 -24.49 5.11
C ILE A 276 16.19 -24.64 3.64
N ASP A 277 16.61 -25.73 3.00
CA ASP A 277 16.45 -25.92 1.57
C ASP A 277 14.96 -26.15 1.23
N THR A 278 14.23 -26.89 2.06
CA THR A 278 12.78 -27.08 1.89
C THR A 278 11.96 -25.89 2.39
N HIS A 279 12.32 -25.28 3.52
CA HIS A 279 11.44 -24.34 4.21
C HIS A 279 11.74 -22.86 3.96
N LEU A 280 12.97 -22.50 3.58
CA LEU A 280 13.39 -21.09 3.46
C LEU A 280 14.05 -20.74 2.13
N THR A 281 13.99 -21.63 1.13
CA THR A 281 14.56 -21.40 -0.22
C THR A 281 13.47 -21.21 -1.28
N PRO A 282 13.11 -19.96 -1.63
CA PRO A 282 12.11 -19.67 -2.65
C PRO A 282 12.58 -20.02 -4.07
N ARG A 283 11.61 -20.23 -4.97
CA ARG A 283 11.84 -20.48 -6.40
C ARG A 283 12.02 -19.21 -7.25
N TYR A 284 11.92 -18.04 -6.63
CA TYR A 284 12.05 -16.72 -7.27
C TYR A 284 13.23 -15.96 -6.66
N ASN A 285 13.75 -14.95 -7.33
CA ASN A 285 14.90 -14.20 -6.83
C ASN A 285 14.51 -13.20 -5.71
N PRO A 286 15.43 -12.87 -4.78
CA PRO A 286 15.18 -11.81 -3.79
C PRO A 286 14.66 -10.53 -4.45
N TRP A 287 13.62 -9.93 -3.86
CA TRP A 287 12.93 -8.72 -4.36
C TRP A 287 12.13 -8.86 -5.68
N GLU A 288 11.95 -10.06 -6.25
CA GLU A 288 10.86 -10.30 -7.22
C GLU A 288 9.49 -10.37 -6.54
N GLN A 289 9.48 -10.74 -5.26
CA GLN A 289 8.40 -10.49 -4.32
C GLN A 289 8.96 -9.75 -3.11
N ARG A 290 8.08 -9.09 -2.35
CA ARG A 290 8.48 -8.31 -1.17
C ARG A 290 9.10 -9.23 -0.11
N LEU A 291 10.27 -8.85 0.41
CA LEU A 291 10.96 -9.58 1.45
C LEU A 291 10.24 -9.44 2.79
N CYS A 292 10.23 -10.51 3.58
CA CYS A 292 9.69 -10.48 4.94
C CYS A 292 10.79 -10.14 5.96
N LEU A 293 10.53 -9.16 6.82
CA LEU A 293 11.42 -8.77 7.90
C LEU A 293 11.08 -9.52 9.18
N ILE A 294 12.10 -10.13 9.79
CA ILE A 294 12.05 -10.78 11.11
C ILE A 294 12.81 -9.89 12.10
N PRO A 295 12.11 -9.08 12.92
CA PRO A 295 12.76 -8.24 13.92
C PRO A 295 13.38 -9.09 15.02
N ASP A 296 14.63 -8.79 15.38
CA ASP A 296 15.35 -9.42 16.50
C ASP A 296 15.40 -10.96 16.44
N ALA A 297 15.29 -11.52 15.24
CA ALA A 297 15.20 -12.97 14.98
C ALA A 297 14.04 -13.67 15.72
N ASP A 298 12.97 -12.97 16.09
CA ASP A 298 11.85 -13.46 16.90
C ASP A 298 11.29 -14.82 16.41
N MET A 299 10.98 -14.93 15.11
CA MET A 299 10.48 -16.14 14.48
C MET A 299 11.51 -17.27 14.50
N PHE A 300 12.79 -16.98 14.22
CA PHE A 300 13.83 -18.01 14.26
C PHE A 300 14.07 -18.55 15.67
N GLN A 301 13.92 -17.70 16.71
CA GLN A 301 13.99 -18.16 18.09
C GLN A 301 12.81 -19.07 18.44
N ALA A 302 11.59 -18.76 17.98
CA ALA A 302 10.42 -19.61 18.19
C ALA A 302 10.60 -21.00 17.54
N LEU A 303 11.09 -21.04 16.29
CA LEU A 303 11.40 -22.29 15.59
C LEU A 303 12.48 -23.11 16.32
N LYS A 304 13.54 -22.44 16.81
CA LYS A 304 14.64 -23.11 17.52
C LYS A 304 14.22 -23.71 18.86
N ARG A 305 13.26 -23.09 19.56
CA ARG A 305 12.71 -23.62 20.82
C ARG A 305 11.74 -24.78 20.61
N GLY A 306 11.21 -24.96 19.40
CA GLY A 306 10.19 -25.96 19.10
C GLY A 306 8.75 -25.52 19.36
N ASP A 307 8.55 -24.25 19.77
CA ASP A 307 7.21 -23.68 19.98
C ASP A 307 6.45 -23.53 18.64
N ALA A 308 7.19 -23.46 17.53
CA ALA A 308 6.65 -23.37 16.19
C ALA A 308 7.43 -24.23 15.19
N GLU A 309 6.78 -24.58 14.08
CA GLU A 309 7.41 -25.26 12.93
C GLU A 309 6.99 -24.62 11.60
N ILE A 310 7.75 -24.89 10.53
CA ILE A 310 7.36 -24.58 9.15
C ILE A 310 7.05 -25.89 8.44
N VAL A 311 5.93 -25.95 7.74
CA VAL A 311 5.58 -27.07 6.88
C VAL A 311 5.41 -26.55 5.45
N THR A 312 6.26 -27.03 4.54
CA THR A 312 6.16 -26.71 3.10
C THR A 312 5.40 -27.83 2.40
N ASP A 313 4.12 -27.64 2.12
CA ASP A 313 3.29 -28.66 1.45
C ASP A 313 2.00 -28.05 0.84
N HIS A 314 1.18 -28.90 0.24
CA HIS A 314 -0.13 -28.56 -0.32
C HIS A 314 -1.23 -29.19 0.53
N ILE A 315 -2.28 -28.41 0.77
CA ILE A 315 -3.52 -28.90 1.39
C ILE A 315 -4.19 -29.89 0.43
N GLU A 316 -4.54 -31.06 0.93
CA GLU A 316 -5.43 -32.00 0.24
C GLU A 316 -6.88 -31.67 0.58
N ARG A 317 -7.20 -31.66 1.88
CA ARG A 317 -8.50 -31.26 2.42
C ARG A 317 -8.40 -30.94 3.91
N PHE A 318 -9.41 -30.27 4.44
CA PHE A 318 -9.63 -30.17 5.88
C PHE A 318 -10.27 -31.44 6.41
N THR A 319 -10.00 -31.73 7.68
CA THR A 319 -10.60 -32.81 8.45
C THR A 319 -11.26 -32.21 9.69
N ALA A 320 -12.04 -33.01 10.43
CA ALA A 320 -12.63 -32.54 11.67
C ALA A 320 -11.59 -32.05 12.70
N GLY A 321 -10.37 -32.61 12.69
CA GLY A 321 -9.32 -32.30 13.67
C GLY A 321 -8.19 -31.39 13.15
N GLY A 322 -8.21 -30.99 11.87
CA GLY A 322 -7.10 -30.25 11.29
C GLY A 322 -7.06 -30.23 9.77
N ILE A 323 -5.85 -30.35 9.22
CA ILE A 323 -5.59 -30.22 7.78
C ILE A 323 -4.80 -31.43 7.30
N LEU A 324 -5.37 -32.21 6.38
CA LEU A 324 -4.67 -33.27 5.67
C LEU A 324 -3.88 -32.66 4.51
N LEU A 325 -2.58 -32.92 4.47
CA LEU A 325 -1.68 -32.51 3.40
C LEU A 325 -1.56 -33.61 2.34
N LYS A 326 -1.19 -33.21 1.11
CA LYS A 326 -0.98 -34.16 0.01
C LYS A 326 0.16 -35.15 0.23
N SER A 327 1.08 -34.87 1.17
CA SER A 327 2.08 -35.84 1.62
C SER A 327 1.51 -36.97 2.48
N GLY A 328 0.25 -36.87 2.90
CA GLY A 328 -0.40 -37.76 3.87
C GLY A 328 -0.19 -37.35 5.33
N ARG A 329 0.60 -36.30 5.62
CA ARG A 329 0.72 -35.74 6.97
C ARG A 329 -0.56 -34.98 7.32
N GLU A 330 -1.13 -35.27 8.49
CA GLU A 330 -2.20 -34.48 9.07
C GLU A 330 -1.63 -33.46 10.07
N LEU A 331 -2.02 -32.20 9.92
CA LEU A 331 -1.68 -31.11 10.84
C LEU A 331 -2.86 -30.88 11.78
N PRO A 332 -2.78 -31.29 13.06
CA PRO A 332 -3.85 -31.05 14.00
C PRO A 332 -3.98 -29.55 14.29
N ALA A 333 -5.21 -29.04 14.30
CA ALA A 333 -5.47 -27.61 14.52
C ALA A 333 -6.74 -27.41 15.35
N ASP A 334 -6.66 -26.53 16.34
CA ASP A 334 -7.83 -26.01 17.04
C ASP A 334 -8.25 -24.64 16.46
N ILE A 335 -7.26 -23.90 15.91
CA ILE A 335 -7.47 -22.64 15.19
C ILE A 335 -6.70 -22.68 13.87
N VAL A 336 -7.34 -22.21 12.79
CA VAL A 336 -6.70 -22.02 11.49
C VAL A 336 -6.75 -20.55 11.11
N VAL A 337 -5.56 -19.97 10.90
CA VAL A 337 -5.40 -18.58 10.50
C VAL A 337 -5.11 -18.49 9.00
N THR A 338 -5.98 -17.86 8.24
CA THR A 338 -5.81 -17.70 6.77
C THR A 338 -5.02 -16.44 6.45
N ALA A 339 -3.70 -16.47 6.66
CA ALA A 339 -2.78 -15.39 6.29
C ALA A 339 -2.50 -15.36 4.77
N THR A 340 -3.57 -15.42 3.97
CA THR A 340 -3.55 -15.71 2.52
C THR A 340 -3.46 -14.47 1.63
N GLY A 341 -3.42 -13.27 2.22
CA GLY A 341 -3.17 -12.01 1.52
C GLY A 341 -4.42 -11.15 1.31
N LEU A 342 -4.36 -10.28 0.30
CA LEU A 342 -5.32 -9.18 0.11
C LEU A 342 -5.99 -9.28 -1.26
N ASN A 343 -7.19 -8.68 -1.36
CA ASN A 343 -7.80 -8.35 -2.64
C ASN A 343 -7.44 -6.91 -3.01
N LEU A 344 -6.97 -6.69 -4.24
CA LEU A 344 -6.65 -5.35 -4.73
C LEU A 344 -7.92 -4.57 -5.05
N LYS A 345 -7.98 -3.32 -4.63
CA LYS A 345 -9.09 -2.39 -4.84
C LYS A 345 -8.54 -0.99 -5.04
N MET A 346 -8.37 -0.60 -6.30
CA MET A 346 -7.85 0.71 -6.68
C MET A 346 -8.91 1.80 -6.46
N LEU A 347 -8.47 3.01 -6.10
CA LEU A 347 -9.33 4.18 -5.88
C LEU A 347 -10.49 3.93 -4.89
N GLY A 348 -10.32 3.00 -3.94
CA GLY A 348 -11.36 2.63 -2.98
C GLY A 348 -12.54 1.86 -3.57
N GLY A 349 -12.50 1.52 -4.86
CA GLY A 349 -13.57 0.84 -5.58
C GLY A 349 -14.73 1.75 -5.97
N MET A 350 -14.56 3.08 -5.94
CA MET A 350 -15.58 4.01 -6.40
C MET A 350 -15.78 3.91 -7.92
N GLU A 351 -17.02 4.12 -8.39
CA GLU A 351 -17.27 4.33 -9.81
C GLU A 351 -16.79 5.74 -10.21
N MET A 352 -15.89 5.81 -11.20
CA MET A 352 -15.38 7.08 -11.72
C MET A 352 -16.01 7.38 -13.08
N VAL A 353 -16.57 8.58 -13.23
CA VAL A 353 -17.24 9.04 -14.44
C VAL A 353 -16.67 10.38 -14.87
N VAL A 354 -16.37 10.54 -16.16
CA VAL A 354 -15.91 11.79 -16.75
C VAL A 354 -16.83 12.15 -17.91
N ASP A 355 -17.54 13.26 -17.79
CA ASP A 355 -18.49 13.76 -18.81
C ASP A 355 -19.48 12.68 -19.28
N GLY A 356 -20.07 11.97 -18.31
CA GLY A 356 -21.05 10.91 -18.54
C GLY A 356 -20.48 9.55 -18.96
N ARG A 357 -19.15 9.42 -19.13
CA ARG A 357 -18.51 8.14 -19.45
C ARG A 357 -17.86 7.52 -18.21
N THR A 358 -18.23 6.30 -17.87
CA THR A 358 -17.55 5.53 -16.82
C THR A 358 -16.14 5.15 -17.28
N ILE A 359 -15.14 5.43 -16.45
CA ILE A 359 -13.72 5.13 -16.68
C ILE A 359 -13.23 4.25 -15.53
N GLY A 360 -12.73 3.05 -15.84
CA GLY A 360 -12.10 2.19 -14.85
C GLY A 360 -10.60 2.45 -14.75
N PRO A 361 -9.94 2.07 -13.63
CA PRO A 361 -8.48 2.16 -13.52
C PRO A 361 -7.75 1.52 -14.71
N LYS A 362 -8.19 0.34 -15.15
CA LYS A 362 -7.65 -0.41 -16.30
C LYS A 362 -7.72 0.31 -17.66
N ASP A 363 -8.54 1.36 -17.76
CA ASP A 363 -8.70 2.14 -18.99
C ASP A 363 -7.75 3.36 -19.02
N THR A 364 -6.93 3.52 -17.98
CA THR A 364 -6.06 4.67 -17.78
C THR A 364 -4.58 4.30 -17.74
N TYR A 365 -3.74 5.32 -17.95
CA TYR A 365 -2.30 5.25 -17.72
C TYR A 365 -1.89 6.23 -16.61
N PRO A 366 -1.08 5.81 -15.63
CA PRO A 366 -0.61 6.69 -14.57
C PRO A 366 0.37 7.71 -15.15
N TYR A 367 0.10 8.99 -14.91
CA TYR A 367 1.01 10.10 -15.19
C TYR A 367 1.88 10.35 -13.95
N LYS A 368 3.19 10.07 -14.07
CA LYS A 368 4.21 10.15 -13.01
C LYS A 368 3.89 9.29 -11.76
N GLY A 369 2.94 8.37 -11.89
CA GLY A 369 2.34 7.64 -10.77
C GLY A 369 1.60 8.54 -9.77
N VAL A 370 1.06 9.68 -10.23
CA VAL A 370 0.33 10.66 -9.40
C VAL A 370 -1.08 10.93 -9.94
N MET A 371 -1.24 11.15 -11.25
CA MET A 371 -2.55 11.40 -11.89
C MET A 371 -2.83 10.31 -12.94
N TYR A 372 -3.96 10.40 -13.65
CA TYR A 372 -4.34 9.44 -14.69
C TYR A 372 -4.60 10.13 -16.02
N ALA A 373 -4.13 9.52 -17.11
CA ALA A 373 -4.37 9.99 -18.46
C ALA A 373 -5.87 10.13 -18.74
N GLY A 374 -6.28 11.30 -19.27
CA GLY A 374 -7.68 11.59 -19.60
C GLY A 374 -8.60 11.84 -18.40
N VAL A 375 -8.07 11.88 -17.17
CA VAL A 375 -8.86 12.14 -15.95
C VAL A 375 -8.50 13.53 -15.39
N PRO A 376 -9.42 14.51 -15.46
CA PRO A 376 -9.14 15.87 -15.01
C PRO A 376 -9.05 16.00 -13.49
N ASN A 377 -8.13 16.83 -12.99
CA ASN A 377 -8.07 17.26 -11.57
C ASN A 377 -8.16 16.11 -10.54
N LEU A 378 -7.63 14.94 -10.87
CA LEU A 378 -7.59 13.79 -9.98
C LEU A 378 -6.16 13.32 -9.79
N ALA A 379 -5.75 13.22 -8.53
CA ALA A 379 -4.52 12.56 -8.14
C ALA A 379 -4.79 11.39 -7.19
N ALA A 380 -3.90 10.40 -7.17
CA ALA A 380 -3.95 9.28 -6.26
C ALA A 380 -2.58 9.00 -5.64
N THR A 381 -2.56 8.70 -4.35
CA THR A 381 -1.36 8.22 -3.67
C THR A 381 -1.28 6.70 -3.77
N PHE A 382 -0.36 6.22 -4.60
CA PHE A 382 0.07 4.82 -4.61
C PHE A 382 1.55 4.73 -4.21
N GLY A 383 1.84 4.06 -3.09
CA GLY A 383 3.19 3.98 -2.53
C GLY A 383 4.16 3.08 -3.29
N TYR A 384 5.38 2.96 -2.76
CA TYR A 384 6.36 2.02 -3.28
C TYR A 384 6.09 0.60 -2.80
N THR A 385 6.24 -0.36 -3.70
CA THR A 385 6.20 -1.79 -3.36
C THR A 385 7.57 -2.30 -2.89
N ASN A 386 8.65 -1.62 -3.26
CA ASN A 386 10.05 -1.93 -2.95
C ASN A 386 10.69 -1.02 -1.88
N ALA A 387 9.95 -0.05 -1.37
CA ALA A 387 10.38 0.89 -0.35
C ALA A 387 9.21 1.27 0.56
N SER A 388 9.45 2.16 1.51
CA SER A 388 8.41 2.62 2.44
C SER A 388 7.36 3.46 1.73
N TRP A 389 6.09 3.19 2.07
CA TRP A 389 4.92 3.78 1.42
C TRP A 389 4.92 5.31 1.43
N THR A 390 5.23 5.91 2.57
CA THR A 390 5.16 7.37 2.78
C THR A 390 6.24 8.15 2.04
N LEU A 391 7.34 7.51 1.59
CA LEU A 391 8.32 8.17 0.73
C LEU A 391 7.68 8.67 -0.56
N LYS A 392 6.79 7.87 -1.18
CA LYS A 392 6.02 8.29 -2.36
C LYS A 392 4.89 9.22 -1.97
N ALA A 393 4.17 8.94 -0.87
CA ALA A 393 3.07 9.79 -0.42
C ALA A 393 3.50 11.25 -0.20
N ASP A 394 4.63 11.49 0.46
CA ASP A 394 5.16 12.84 0.71
C ASP A 394 5.47 13.60 -0.59
N ILE A 395 6.11 12.94 -1.56
CA ILE A 395 6.48 13.59 -2.82
C ILE A 395 5.29 13.75 -3.78
N THR A 396 4.31 12.84 -3.73
CA THR A 396 3.02 12.98 -4.42
C THR A 396 2.26 14.18 -3.86
N ALA A 397 2.14 14.30 -2.53
CA ALA A 397 1.47 15.44 -1.90
C ALA A 397 2.16 16.77 -2.23
N THR A 398 3.50 16.80 -2.25
CA THR A 398 4.24 17.98 -2.69
C THR A 398 3.96 18.31 -4.16
N TYR A 399 3.95 17.32 -5.06
CA TYR A 399 3.64 17.55 -6.47
C TYR A 399 2.23 18.12 -6.66
N VAL A 400 1.24 17.57 -5.96
CA VAL A 400 -0.15 18.07 -5.99
C VAL A 400 -0.20 19.53 -5.53
N CYS A 401 0.47 19.89 -4.43
CA CYS A 401 0.51 21.29 -3.97
C CYS A 401 1.17 22.22 -5.02
N ARG A 402 2.25 21.76 -5.66
CA ARG A 402 2.92 22.51 -6.75
C ARG A 402 1.99 22.69 -7.96
N LEU A 403 1.23 21.66 -8.33
CA LEU A 403 0.24 21.72 -9.40
C LEU A 403 -0.89 22.70 -9.08
N LEU A 404 -1.48 22.61 -7.90
CA LEU A 404 -2.55 23.50 -7.45
C LEU A 404 -2.09 24.96 -7.43
N ASN A 405 -0.89 25.24 -6.93
CA ASN A 405 -0.31 26.58 -6.93
C ASN A 405 -0.02 27.08 -8.35
N LEU A 406 0.41 26.21 -9.26
CA LEU A 406 0.59 26.58 -10.68
C LEU A 406 -0.75 26.92 -11.34
N MET A 407 -1.79 26.11 -11.10
CA MET A 407 -3.14 26.35 -11.63
C MET A 407 -3.68 27.70 -11.13
N LYS A 408 -3.54 27.98 -9.82
CA LYS A 408 -3.89 29.27 -9.22
C LYS A 408 -3.12 30.42 -9.86
N ALA A 409 -1.80 30.29 -10.03
CA ALA A 409 -0.95 31.32 -10.62
C ALA A 409 -1.30 31.62 -12.09
N ARG A 410 -1.79 30.61 -12.83
CA ARG A 410 -2.22 30.74 -14.23
C ARG A 410 -3.68 31.17 -14.39
N GLY A 411 -4.48 31.14 -13.32
CA GLY A 411 -5.92 31.40 -13.42
C GLY A 411 -6.67 30.34 -14.23
N VAL A 412 -6.24 29.07 -14.15
CA VAL A 412 -6.86 27.93 -14.84
C VAL A 412 -7.54 27.00 -13.84
N ALA A 413 -8.68 26.45 -14.23
CA ALA A 413 -9.50 25.59 -13.37
C ALA A 413 -9.20 24.09 -13.54
N VAL A 414 -8.66 23.68 -14.69
CA VAL A 414 -8.51 22.26 -15.07
C VAL A 414 -7.05 21.96 -15.42
N ALA A 415 -6.57 20.81 -14.95
CA ALA A 415 -5.33 20.17 -15.34
C ALA A 415 -5.60 18.69 -15.65
N THR A 416 -5.34 18.28 -16.90
CA THR A 416 -5.58 16.92 -17.39
C THR A 416 -4.33 16.37 -18.08
N PRO A 417 -3.75 15.27 -17.58
CA PRO A 417 -2.68 14.59 -18.32
C PRO A 417 -3.25 13.99 -19.60
N GLN A 418 -2.66 14.33 -20.74
CA GLN A 418 -3.02 13.71 -22.01
C GLN A 418 -1.89 12.84 -22.52
N MET A 419 -2.20 11.57 -22.71
CA MET A 419 -1.30 10.64 -23.37
C MET A 419 -1.27 10.95 -24.87
N PRO A 420 -0.10 11.22 -25.47
CA PRO A 420 0.00 11.45 -26.90
C PRO A 420 -0.52 10.25 -27.68
N GLN A 421 -1.04 10.48 -28.90
CA GLN A 421 -1.35 9.39 -29.81
C GLN A 421 -0.04 8.72 -30.28
N GLY A 422 -0.02 7.38 -30.29
CA GLY A 422 1.10 6.59 -30.78
C GLY A 422 1.17 5.21 -30.14
N ASP A 423 2.08 4.38 -30.64
CA ASP A 423 2.36 3.06 -30.08
C ASP A 423 3.27 3.17 -28.86
N PHE A 424 2.79 2.69 -27.72
CA PHE A 424 3.58 2.56 -26.51
C PHE A 424 3.75 1.08 -26.21
N GLU A 425 4.99 0.70 -25.91
CA GLU A 425 5.28 -0.64 -25.40
C GLU A 425 4.69 -0.75 -23.98
N GLU A 426 3.73 -1.66 -23.82
CA GLU A 426 3.09 -1.92 -22.54
C GLU A 426 4.09 -2.52 -21.54
N ALA A 427 3.91 -2.18 -20.27
CA ALA A 427 4.66 -2.72 -19.16
C ALA A 427 3.71 -3.12 -18.03
N PRO A 428 4.09 -4.09 -17.18
CA PRO A 428 3.33 -4.40 -15.98
C PRO A 428 3.16 -3.18 -15.07
N PHE A 429 2.00 -3.07 -14.42
CA PHE A 429 1.74 -2.02 -13.43
C PHE A 429 2.70 -2.11 -12.22
N SER A 430 3.09 -3.31 -11.84
CA SER A 430 4.09 -3.55 -10.78
C SER A 430 5.15 -4.55 -11.23
N ASN A 431 6.37 -4.33 -10.80
CA ASN A 431 7.51 -5.22 -11.05
C ASN A 431 7.57 -6.42 -10.09
N LEU A 432 6.54 -6.61 -9.25
CA LEU A 432 6.47 -7.74 -8.31
C LEU A 432 5.61 -8.87 -8.87
N SER A 433 6.14 -10.10 -8.84
CA SER A 433 5.43 -11.34 -9.22
C SER A 433 4.61 -11.91 -8.03
N SER A 434 4.06 -11.04 -7.19
CA SER A 434 3.27 -11.48 -6.04
C SER A 434 1.88 -11.87 -6.51
N GLY A 435 1.36 -13.03 -6.08
CA GLY A 435 0.11 -13.57 -6.62
C GLY A 435 -1.12 -12.67 -6.48
N TYR A 436 -1.14 -11.71 -5.55
CA TYR A 436 -2.25 -10.74 -5.47
C TYR A 436 -2.21 -9.70 -6.59
N PHE A 437 -1.02 -9.31 -7.08
CA PHE A 437 -0.89 -8.46 -8.27
C PHE A 437 -1.27 -9.23 -9.53
N GLU A 438 -0.79 -10.46 -9.69
CA GLU A 438 -1.12 -11.31 -10.85
C GLU A 438 -2.64 -11.52 -10.97
N ARG A 439 -3.33 -11.81 -9.86
CA ARG A 439 -4.80 -11.97 -9.86
C ARG A 439 -5.56 -10.70 -10.24
N ALA A 440 -4.99 -9.51 -10.04
CA ALA A 440 -5.67 -8.24 -10.29
C ALA A 440 -5.08 -7.45 -11.47
N GLU A 441 -4.24 -8.06 -12.30
CA GLU A 441 -3.61 -7.39 -13.44
C GLU A 441 -4.66 -6.75 -14.38
N HIS A 442 -5.82 -7.39 -14.52
CA HIS A 442 -6.96 -6.89 -15.30
C HIS A 442 -7.76 -5.76 -14.61
N LEU A 443 -7.42 -5.38 -13.37
CA LEU A 443 -8.13 -4.38 -12.55
C LEU A 443 -7.28 -3.12 -12.27
N VAL A 444 -5.99 -3.18 -12.53
CA VAL A 444 -5.04 -2.08 -12.27
C VAL A 444 -4.84 -1.21 -13.52
N PRO A 445 -4.35 0.03 -13.37
CA PRO A 445 -3.99 0.87 -14.51
C PRO A 445 -2.97 0.20 -15.42
N LYS A 446 -3.06 0.52 -16.72
CA LYS A 446 -2.03 0.16 -17.69
C LYS A 446 -0.73 0.89 -17.36
N SER A 447 0.39 0.41 -17.87
CA SER A 447 1.69 1.08 -17.74
C SER A 447 2.47 0.90 -19.04
N THR A 448 3.44 1.77 -19.28
CA THR A 448 4.30 1.69 -20.48
C THR A 448 5.77 1.53 -20.08
N THR A 449 6.68 1.32 -21.04
CA THR A 449 8.13 1.36 -20.80
C THR A 449 8.73 2.77 -20.78
N LYS A 450 7.94 3.82 -21.04
CA LYS A 450 8.42 5.22 -21.12
C LYS A 450 7.71 6.16 -20.13
N ALA A 451 8.50 6.97 -19.45
CA ALA A 451 7.97 8.10 -18.67
C ALA A 451 7.24 9.11 -19.59
N PRO A 452 6.23 9.84 -19.09
CA PRO A 452 5.71 9.81 -17.71
C PRO A 452 4.63 8.74 -17.47
N TRP A 453 4.30 7.89 -18.45
CA TRP A 453 3.16 6.96 -18.45
C TRP A 453 3.46 5.64 -17.76
N GLN A 454 3.92 5.72 -16.50
CA GLN A 454 4.36 4.57 -15.70
C GLN A 454 4.03 4.74 -14.23
N GLN A 455 4.07 3.64 -13.49
CA GLN A 455 4.14 3.65 -12.02
C GLN A 455 5.59 3.44 -11.56
N PRO A 456 6.40 4.51 -11.43
CA PRO A 456 7.80 4.36 -11.06
C PRO A 456 7.96 3.90 -9.62
N HIS A 457 8.95 3.02 -9.42
CA HIS A 457 9.35 2.49 -8.11
C HIS A 457 10.80 2.87 -7.75
N ASP A 458 11.23 4.07 -8.14
CA ASP A 458 12.54 4.64 -7.80
C ASP A 458 12.37 5.98 -7.09
N TYR A 459 12.47 5.96 -5.76
CA TYR A 459 12.33 7.15 -4.93
C TYR A 459 13.31 8.28 -5.28
N LEU A 460 14.55 7.98 -5.66
CA LEU A 460 15.53 9.04 -5.93
C LEU A 460 15.20 9.78 -7.22
N ASN A 461 14.76 9.06 -8.25
CA ASN A 461 14.31 9.64 -9.51
C ASN A 461 12.97 10.37 -9.34
N ASP A 462 11.98 9.75 -8.69
CA ASP A 462 10.69 10.38 -8.42
C ASP A 462 10.86 11.65 -7.58
N ARG A 463 11.72 11.64 -6.58
CA ARG A 463 11.99 12.83 -5.78
C ARG A 463 12.57 13.97 -6.64
N LYS A 464 13.38 13.67 -7.65
CA LYS A 464 13.89 14.69 -8.58
C LYS A 464 12.76 15.23 -9.44
N ASP A 465 11.95 14.36 -10.05
CA ASP A 465 10.86 14.74 -10.95
C ASP A 465 9.71 15.44 -10.20
N LEU A 466 9.14 14.81 -9.18
CA LEU A 466 7.96 15.30 -8.48
C LEU A 466 8.22 16.53 -7.59
N MET A 467 9.40 16.65 -6.98
CA MET A 467 9.70 17.79 -6.09
C MET A 467 10.33 18.98 -6.82
N LYS A 468 11.10 18.72 -7.88
CA LYS A 468 11.93 19.75 -8.54
C LYS A 468 11.75 19.83 -10.06
N GLY A 469 11.22 18.79 -10.69
CA GLY A 469 10.93 18.78 -12.12
C GLY A 469 9.83 19.77 -12.48
N VAL A 470 9.76 20.16 -13.76
CA VAL A 470 8.72 21.07 -14.25
C VAL A 470 7.36 20.38 -14.10
N VAL A 471 6.37 21.13 -13.60
CA VAL A 471 4.99 20.62 -13.48
C VAL A 471 4.36 20.59 -14.87
N ASP A 472 4.38 21.71 -15.58
CA ASP A 472 3.99 21.80 -16.99
C ASP A 472 5.13 21.32 -17.89
N ASP A 473 5.17 20.02 -18.13
CA ASP A 473 6.14 19.35 -19.00
C ASP A 473 5.63 19.18 -20.44
N GLY A 474 4.56 19.88 -20.82
CA GLY A 474 3.92 19.78 -22.13
C GLY A 474 2.97 18.59 -22.29
N THR A 475 2.79 17.75 -21.27
CA THR A 475 1.82 16.65 -21.29
C THR A 475 0.57 16.91 -20.44
N LEU A 476 0.66 17.87 -19.50
CA LEU A 476 -0.49 18.40 -18.77
C LEU A 476 -1.16 19.50 -19.59
N LEU A 477 -2.40 19.26 -19.98
CA LEU A 477 -3.23 20.33 -20.55
C LEU A 477 -3.90 21.12 -19.44
N PHE A 478 -3.80 22.43 -19.54
CA PHE A 478 -4.44 23.39 -18.64
C PHE A 478 -5.55 24.12 -19.39
N SER A 479 -6.73 24.23 -18.78
CA SER A 479 -7.88 24.90 -19.39
C SER A 479 -8.84 25.47 -18.36
N ASN A 480 -9.84 26.22 -18.83
CA ASN A 480 -11.02 26.62 -18.06
C ASN A 480 -12.29 25.91 -18.57
N ALA A 481 -13.37 26.00 -17.79
CA ALA A 481 -14.65 25.32 -18.07
C ALA A 481 -15.15 25.53 -19.51
N ASP A 482 -15.13 26.77 -20.00
CA ASP A 482 -15.67 27.13 -21.32
C ASP A 482 -14.81 26.68 -22.52
N GLU A 483 -13.54 26.35 -22.30
CA GLU A 483 -12.61 25.97 -23.39
C GLU A 483 -12.64 24.47 -23.69
N THR A 484 -13.07 23.64 -22.73
CA THR A 484 -13.12 22.17 -22.89
C THR A 484 -14.21 21.69 -23.83
N THR A 485 -15.29 22.47 -24.00
CA THR A 485 -16.38 22.17 -24.94
C THR A 485 -16.02 22.39 -26.41
N GLY A 486 -15.01 23.23 -26.71
CA GLY A 486 -14.65 23.58 -28.09
C GLY A 486 -13.76 22.55 -28.81
N ALA A 487 -12.94 21.81 -28.06
CA ALA A 487 -12.01 20.83 -28.64
C ALA A 487 -12.71 19.54 -29.10
N ASP A 488 -13.79 19.13 -28.44
CA ASP A 488 -14.51 17.88 -28.74
C ASP A 488 -15.47 18.02 -29.95
N THR A 489 -15.87 19.25 -30.30
CA THR A 489 -16.61 19.54 -31.54
C THR A 489 -15.74 19.53 -32.79
N ALA A 490 -14.43 19.77 -32.67
CA ALA A 490 -13.51 19.70 -33.82
C ALA A 490 -13.10 18.24 -34.15
N ALA A 491 -13.09 17.35 -33.15
CA ALA A 491 -12.73 15.94 -33.32
C ALA A 491 -13.87 15.05 -33.87
N LYS A 492 -15.14 15.50 -33.80
CA LYS A 492 -16.29 14.76 -34.34
C LYS A 492 -16.57 14.99 -35.84
N GLY A 493 -15.77 15.82 -36.52
CA GLY A 493 -15.94 16.19 -37.92
C GLY A 493 -15.08 15.44 -38.94
N ALA A 494 -14.14 14.61 -38.51
CA ALA A 494 -13.23 13.91 -39.41
C ALA A 494 -13.20 12.39 -39.13
N ASP A 495 -13.62 11.65 -40.15
CA ASP A 495 -13.36 10.23 -40.41
C ASP A 495 -14.03 9.16 -39.55
N PHE A 496 -15.21 8.72 -40.01
CA PHE A 496 -15.51 7.29 -40.19
C PHE A 496 -16.31 7.12 -41.50
N ALA A 497 -15.62 7.22 -42.65
CA ALA A 497 -16.10 6.64 -43.89
C ALA A 497 -15.79 5.13 -43.85
N VAL A 498 -16.81 4.33 -43.55
CA VAL A 498 -16.76 2.86 -43.62
C VAL A 498 -16.69 2.48 -45.10
N ALA A 499 -15.55 1.93 -45.53
CA ALA A 499 -15.49 1.20 -46.78
C ALA A 499 -16.09 -0.19 -46.57
N ALA A 500 -17.21 -0.43 -47.24
CA ALA A 500 -17.76 -1.75 -47.47
C ALA A 500 -17.14 -2.32 -48.75
N GLU A 501 -16.43 -3.44 -48.64
CA GLU A 501 -16.52 -4.64 -49.49
C GLU A 501 -15.71 -5.78 -48.88
#